data_AF-A0A3C0C849-F1
#
_entry.id   AF-A0A3C0C849-F1
#
_cell.length_a   1.000
_cell.length_b   1.000
_cell.length_c   1.000
_cell.angle_alpha   90.00
_cell.angle_beta   90.00
_cell.angle_gamma   90.00
#
_symmetry.space_group_name_H-M   'P 1'
#
loop_
_entity.id
_entity.type
_entity.pdbx_description
1 polymer ?
#
loop_
_entity_poly.entity_id
_entity_poly.type
_entity_poly.pdbx_seq_one_letter_code
_entity_poly.pdbx_strand_id
1 'polypeptide(L)' 'RSAKVRLIRDGVVFWNGELSSLKHFKDDVREIRAGNECGLSFDRFQDFRVGDVIEAYEIVKEKKTLD' A
#
# COMPACT_ATOMS: atom_id res chain seq x y z
N ARG A 1 9.24 -8.46 1.24
CA ARG A 1 9.31 -7.02 0.87
C ARG A 1 7.87 -6.59 0.65
N SER A 2 7.10 -6.52 1.72
CA SER A 2 5.66 -6.51 1.61
C SER A 2 5.18 -5.37 2.49
N ALA A 3 4.83 -4.25 1.85
CA ALA A 3 4.18 -3.15 2.55
C ALA A 3 2.75 -3.58 2.86
N LYS A 4 2.32 -3.41 4.10
CA LYS A 4 0.91 -3.60 4.42
C LYS A 4 0.14 -2.41 3.89
N VAL A 5 -0.99 -2.70 3.29
CA VAL A 5 -1.80 -1.73 2.57
C VAL A 5 -3.27 -1.99 2.84
N ARG A 6 -4.05 -0.91 2.89
CA ARG A 6 -5.50 -0.97 3.00
C ARG A 6 -6.13 -0.10 1.93
N LEU A 7 -7.21 -0.60 1.35
CA LEU A 7 -8.07 0.11 0.43
C LEU A 7 -9.23 0.69 1.21
N ILE A 8 -9.45 1.97 1.07
CA ILE A 8 -10.53 2.73 1.70
C ILE A 8 -11.42 3.24 0.57
N ARG A 9 -12.69 2.86 0.61
CA ARG A 9 -13.71 3.28 -0.36
C ARG A 9 -14.85 3.91 0.42
N ASP A 10 -15.17 5.17 0.12
CA ASP A 10 -16.24 5.92 0.81
C ASP A 10 -16.04 6.00 2.35
N GLY A 11 -14.78 6.07 2.81
CA GLY A 11 -14.45 6.10 4.24
C GLY A 11 -14.51 4.76 4.96
N VAL A 12 -14.85 3.67 4.27
CA VAL A 12 -14.87 2.30 4.82
C VAL A 12 -13.68 1.51 4.30
N VAL A 13 -13.04 0.72 5.17
CA VAL A 13 -11.98 -0.22 4.76
C VAL A 13 -12.61 -1.33 3.94
N PHE A 14 -12.40 -1.28 2.63
CA PHE A 14 -12.94 -2.27 1.68
C PHE A 14 -12.06 -3.52 1.61
N TRP A 15 -10.74 -3.33 1.67
CA TRP A 15 -9.79 -4.43 1.57
C TRP A 15 -8.53 -4.14 2.38
N ASN A 16 -7.97 -5.18 2.97
CA ASN A 16 -6.71 -5.12 3.70
C ASN A 16 -5.81 -6.27 3.24
N GLY A 17 -4.55 -5.97 2.99
CA GLY A 17 -3.60 -6.98 2.57
C GLY A 17 -2.21 -6.43 2.39
N GLU A 18 -1.48 -7.04 1.47
CA GLU A 18 -0.09 -6.71 1.19
C GLU A 18 0.07 -6.23 -0.26
N LEU A 19 0.93 -5.23 -0.44
CA LEU A 19 1.36 -4.79 -1.76
C LEU A 19 2.26 -5.85 -2.38
N SER A 20 1.85 -6.38 -3.53
CA SER A 20 2.58 -7.41 -4.26
C SER A 20 3.72 -6.81 -5.06
N SER A 21 3.49 -5.70 -5.75
CA SER A 21 4.53 -5.02 -6.55
C SER A 21 4.24 -3.53 -6.71
N LEU A 22 5.32 -2.75 -6.76
CA LEU A 22 5.32 -1.33 -7.11
C LEU A 22 6.23 -1.16 -8.32
N LYS A 23 5.66 -0.70 -9.44
CA LYS A 23 6.39 -0.45 -10.68
C LYS A 23 6.33 1.01 -11.05
N HIS A 24 7.47 1.57 -11.41
CA HIS A 24 7.53 2.88 -12.07
C HIS A 24 7.86 2.62 -13.53
N PHE A 25 6.86 2.78 -14.41
CA PHE A 25 6.93 2.39 -15.81
C PHE A 25 7.27 0.90 -16.00
N LYS A 26 8.54 0.56 -16.26
CA LYS A 26 9.00 -0.82 -16.49
C LYS A 26 9.88 -1.35 -15.37
N ASP A 27 10.24 -0.50 -14.40
CA ASP A 27 11.18 -0.82 -13.34
C ASP A 27 10.45 -1.12 -12.04
N ASP A 28 10.81 -2.24 -11.41
CA ASP A 28 10.36 -2.61 -10.08
C ASP A 28 11.10 -1.76 -9.04
N VAL A 29 10.36 -0.86 -8.39
CA VAL A 29 10.91 0.11 -7.43
C VAL A 29 10.40 -0.15 -6.03
N ARG A 30 11.20 0.24 -5.03
CA ARG A 30 10.85 0.03 -3.61
C ARG A 30 10.10 1.22 -3.01
N GLU A 31 10.31 2.40 -3.57
CA GLU A 31 9.71 3.65 -3.11
C GLU A 31 9.46 4.53 -4.33
N ILE A 32 8.33 5.23 -4.33
CA ILE A 32 8.01 6.27 -5.31
C ILE A 32 7.71 7.56 -4.56
N ARG A 33 8.29 8.65 -5.04
CA ARG A 33 8.02 9.99 -4.51
C ARG A 33 6.59 10.41 -4.87
N ALA A 34 5.94 11.08 -3.92
CA ALA A 34 4.62 11.66 -4.14
C ALA A 34 4.62 12.56 -5.40
N GLY A 35 3.58 12.42 -6.23
CA GLY A 35 3.43 13.15 -7.49
C GLY A 35 3.97 12.46 -8.74
N ASN A 36 4.61 11.28 -8.60
CA ASN A 36 5.00 10.46 -9.75
C ASN A 36 3.97 9.36 -10.03
N GLU A 37 3.78 9.05 -11.31
CA GLU A 37 2.93 7.94 -11.74
C GLU A 37 3.54 6.60 -11.34
N CYS A 38 2.70 5.72 -10.81
CA CYS A 38 3.11 4.40 -10.37
C CYS A 38 2.06 3.34 -10.73
N GLY A 39 2.54 2.16 -11.09
CA GLY A 39 1.74 0.95 -11.18
C GLY A 39 1.80 0.21 -9.85
N LEU A 40 0.63 -0.06 -9.26
CA LEU A 40 0.49 -0.81 -8.02
C LEU A 40 -0.23 -2.13 -8.31
N SER A 41 0.28 -3.22 -7.77
CA SER A 41 -0.37 -4.53 -7.81
C SER A 41 -0.54 -5.06 -6.39
N PHE A 42 -1.78 -5.41 -6.02
CA PHE A 42 -2.08 -6.05 -4.73
C PHE A 42 -2.13 -7.57 -4.87
N ASP A 43 -1.73 -8.27 -3.80
CA ASP A 43 -1.82 -9.73 -3.78
C ASP A 43 -3.30 -10.15 -3.74
N ARG A 44 -3.75 -10.88 -4.76
CA ARG A 44 -5.13 -11.40 -4.90
C ARG A 44 -6.24 -10.33 -4.90
N PHE A 45 -5.93 -9.11 -5.31
CA PHE A 45 -6.92 -8.04 -5.43
C PHE A 45 -6.79 -7.31 -6.77
N GLN A 46 -7.91 -7.20 -7.50
CA GLN A 46 -7.99 -6.59 -8.83
C GLN A 46 -9.18 -5.63 -9.01
N ASP A 47 -10.07 -5.47 -8.02
CA ASP A 47 -11.29 -4.63 -8.14
C ASP A 47 -11.00 -3.17 -7.77
N PHE A 48 -10.17 -2.50 -8.57
CA PHE A 48 -9.90 -1.07 -8.42
C PHE A 48 -10.99 -0.23 -9.07
N ARG A 49 -11.41 0.82 -8.37
CA ARG A 49 -12.36 1.81 -8.87
C ARG A 49 -11.83 3.22 -8.64
N VAL A 50 -12.25 4.13 -9.51
CA VAL A 50 -11.95 5.55 -9.36
C VAL A 50 -12.57 6.04 -8.06
N GLY A 51 -11.77 6.70 -7.22
CA GLY A 51 -12.17 7.15 -5.88
C GLY A 51 -11.69 6.25 -4.73
N ASP A 52 -11.06 5.11 -5.04
CA ASP A 52 -10.38 4.31 -4.02
C ASP A 52 -9.16 5.03 -3.47
N VAL A 53 -9.05 5.04 -2.14
CA VAL A 53 -7.89 5.58 -1.43
C VAL A 53 -7.07 4.41 -0.88
N ILE A 54 -5.82 4.33 -1.33
CA ILE A 54 -4.87 3.30 -0.88
C ILE A 54 -3.99 3.91 0.19
N GLU A 55 -3.90 3.26 1.34
CA GLU A 55 -3.00 3.67 2.41
C GLU A 55 -2.03 2.56 2.76
N ALA A 56 -0.73 2.85 2.67
CA ALA A 56 0.35 1.95 3.08
C ALA A 56 0.77 2.28 4.52
N TYR A 57 0.92 1.25 5.34
CA TYR A 57 1.34 1.39 6.73
C TYR A 57 2.41 0.35 7.08
N GLU A 58 3.32 0.74 7.96
CA GLU A 58 4.31 -0.15 8.54
C GLU A 58 3.98 -0.40 10.01
N ILE A 59 4.07 -1.65 10.45
CA ILE A 59 3.89 -2.01 11.85
C ILE A 59 5.24 -1.88 12.54
N VAL A 60 5.48 -0.75 13.20
CA VAL A 60 6.66 -0.56 14.04
C VAL A 60 6.36 -1.13 15.42
N LYS A 61 7.10 -2.18 15.82
CA LYS A 61 7.06 -2.71 17.20
C LYS A 61 8.04 -1.93 18.06
N GLU A 62 7.57 -0.89 18.73
CA GLU A 62 8.33 -0.29 19.83
C GLU A 62 8.27 -1.20 21.06
N LYS A 63 9.43 -1.65 21.53
CA LYS A 63 9.56 -2.23 22.86
C LYS A 63 9.56 -1.08 23.85
N LYS A 64 8.48 -0.90 24.60
CA LYS A 64 8.48 -0.01 25.76
C LYS A 64 9.47 -0.58 26.78
N THR A 65 10.61 0.06 26.94
CA THR A 65 11.42 -0.07 28.15
C THR A 65 10.75 0.80 29.21
N LEU A 66 10.33 0.17 30.31
CA LEU A 66 10.06 0.89 31.56
C LEU A 66 11.44 1.18 32.15
N ASP A 67 11.78 2.46 32.28
CA ASP A 67 12.88 2.93 33.14
C ASP A 67 12.43 2.82 34.60
#